data_AF-A0A969X5H3-F1
#
_entry.id   AF-A0A969X5H3-F1
#
_cell.length_a   1.000
_cell.length_b   1.000
_cell.length_c   1.000
_cell.angle_alpha   90.00
_cell.angle_beta   90.00
_cell.angle_gamma   90.00
#
_symmetry.space_group_name_H-M   'P 1'
#
loop_
_entity.id
_entity.type
_entity.pdbx_description
1 polymer ?
#
loop_
_entity_poly.entity_id
_entity_poly.type
_entity_poly.pdbx_seq_one_letter_code
_entity_poly.pdbx_strand_id
1 'polypeptide(L)'
;MSVLEAYLGEYASGKSEVAVNRAVDLSRNEKVTLVDLDLVEPFYTLRPLKEKLESERLTLITTNKEDVFGLGERGGYLKPEMKSALRCKGTVIFDVGYGIKGAQTLNLVEGACQARNLRCFVVINIKRPLTSTV
;
A
#
# COMPACT_ATOMS: atom_id res chain seq x y z
N MET A 1 4.06 6.07 19.54
CA MET A 1 2.77 5.39 19.26
C MET A 1 2.86 4.90 17.83
N SER A 2 2.60 3.62 17.54
CA SER A 2 2.69 3.13 16.15
C SER A 2 1.48 3.63 15.35
N VAL A 3 1.75 4.36 14.27
CA VAL A 3 0.72 4.79 13.33
C VAL A 3 0.48 3.65 12.34
N LEU A 4 -0.77 3.23 12.19
CA LEU A 4 -1.20 2.25 11.22
C LEU A 4 -2.22 2.91 10.30
N GLU A 5 -1.89 3.04 9.02
CA GLU A 5 -2.76 3.69 8.03
C GLU A 5 -2.92 2.79 6.81
N ALA A 6 -4.12 2.70 6.26
CA ALA A 6 -4.40 2.05 4.99
C ALA A 6 -5.10 3.03 4.05
N TYR A 7 -4.59 3.14 2.82
CA TYR A 7 -5.12 4.03 1.80
C TYR A 7 -5.88 3.21 0.76
N LEU A 8 -7.19 3.41 0.73
CA LEU A 8 -8.17 2.74 -0.12
C LEU A 8 -8.67 3.71 -1.19
N GLY A 9 -9.26 3.22 -2.27
CA GLY A 9 -9.96 4.08 -3.22
C GLY A 9 -10.32 3.36 -4.51
N GLU A 10 -11.06 4.04 -5.38
CA GLU A 10 -11.32 3.54 -6.72
C GLU A 10 -10.09 3.60 -7.62
N TYR A 11 -10.15 2.92 -8.77
CA TYR A 11 -9.05 2.93 -9.73
C TYR A 11 -8.71 4.37 -10.15
N ALA A 12 -7.41 4.68 -10.14
CA ALA A 12 -6.89 6.00 -10.48
C ALA A 12 -7.47 7.19 -9.66
N SER A 13 -7.80 6.91 -8.39
CA SER A 13 -8.15 7.90 -7.37
C SER A 13 -6.97 8.72 -6.84
N GLY A 14 -5.73 8.25 -7.04
CA GLY A 14 -4.53 8.85 -6.45
C GLY A 14 -4.11 8.23 -5.11
N LYS A 15 -4.72 7.09 -4.71
CA LYS A 15 -4.47 6.40 -3.45
C LYS A 15 -2.98 6.10 -3.19
N SER A 16 -2.26 5.62 -4.22
CA SER A 16 -0.86 5.25 -4.15
C SER A 16 0.03 6.48 -3.96
N GLU A 17 -0.24 7.58 -4.68
CA GLU A 17 0.47 8.86 -4.53
C GLU A 17 0.28 9.44 -3.14
N VAL A 18 -0.94 9.39 -2.59
CA VAL A 18 -1.22 9.86 -1.23
C VAL A 18 -0.47 9.00 -0.19
N ALA A 19 -0.51 7.67 -0.33
CA ALA A 19 0.21 6.75 0.56
C ALA A 19 1.73 6.98 0.54
N VAL A 20 2.31 7.14 -0.66
CA VAL A 20 3.74 7.42 -0.84
C VAL A 20 4.12 8.77 -0.21
N ASN A 21 3.40 9.83 -0.53
CA ASN A 21 3.71 11.16 0.01
C ASN A 21 3.60 11.19 1.54
N ARG A 22 2.60 10.51 2.09
CA ARG A 22 2.46 10.34 3.54
C ARG A 22 3.66 9.60 4.13
N ALA A 23 4.08 8.49 3.51
CA ALA A 23 5.21 7.71 3.98
C ALA A 23 6.49 8.53 3.99
N VAL A 24 6.78 9.23 2.89
CA VAL A 24 7.97 10.09 2.75
C VAL A 24 7.96 11.24 3.76
N ASP A 25 6.81 11.85 4.04
CA ASP A 25 6.74 12.92 5.03
C ASP A 25 7.03 12.43 6.45
N LEU A 26 6.47 11.27 6.82
CA LEU A 26 6.71 10.66 8.13
C LEU A 26 8.14 10.12 8.27
N SER A 27 8.74 9.59 7.20
CA SER A 27 10.10 9.01 7.24
C SER A 27 11.19 10.01 7.59
N ARG A 28 10.90 11.31 7.48
CA ARG A 28 11.78 12.40 7.91
C ARG A 28 12.05 12.36 9.41
N ASN A 29 11.11 11.87 10.20
CA ASN A 29 11.16 11.94 11.67
C ASN A 29 10.99 10.59 12.37
N GLU A 30 10.52 9.55 11.66
CA GLU A 30 10.28 8.24 12.26
C GLU A 30 10.54 7.08 11.30
N LYS A 31 10.63 5.87 11.84
CA LYS A 31 10.75 4.66 11.02
C LYS A 31 9.41 4.32 10.39
N VAL A 32 9.38 4.26 9.06
CA VAL A 32 8.18 3.97 8.28
C VAL A 32 8.40 2.74 7.40
N THR A 33 7.42 1.84 7.43
CA THR A 33 7.27 0.74 6.48
C THR A 33 6.09 1.03 5.57
N LEU A 34 6.34 1.11 4.27
CA LEU A 34 5.30 1.18 3.24
C LEU A 34 5.09 -0.22 2.66
N VAL A 35 3.84 -0.65 2.52
CA VAL A 35 3.47 -2.01 2.10
C VAL A 35 2.62 -1.92 0.84
N ASP A 36 3.08 -2.56 -0.24
CA ASP A 36 2.32 -2.73 -1.48
C ASP A 36 1.34 -3.92 -1.31
N LEU A 37 0.06 -3.60 -1.11
CA LEU A 37 -1.06 -4.57 -1.12
C LEU A 37 -1.91 -4.45 -2.39
N ASP A 38 -1.46 -3.72 -3.40
CA ASP A 38 -2.07 -3.72 -4.74
C ASP A 38 -1.54 -4.94 -5.53
N LEU A 39 -2.17 -6.09 -5.26
CA LEU A 39 -1.83 -7.36 -5.89
C LEU A 39 -2.43 -7.49 -7.30
N VAL A 40 -3.35 -6.60 -7.68
CA VAL A 40 -4.11 -6.72 -8.92
C VAL A 40 -3.36 -6.09 -10.08
N GLU A 41 -2.86 -4.87 -9.91
CA GLU A 41 -2.27 -4.09 -10.99
C GLU A 41 -0.74 -4.20 -10.94
N PRO A 42 -0.04 -4.52 -12.04
CA PRO A 42 1.43 -4.54 -12.04
C PRO A 42 2.06 -3.18 -12.39
N PHE A 43 1.37 -2.31 -13.14
CA PHE A 43 1.99 -1.14 -13.77
C PHE A 43 1.98 0.14 -12.92
N TYR A 44 0.96 0.33 -12.09
CA TYR A 44 0.76 1.55 -11.29
C TYR A 44 1.05 1.33 -9.81
N THR A 45 2.06 0.50 -9.52
CA THR A 45 2.44 0.08 -8.17
C THR A 45 3.68 0.80 -7.68
N LEU A 46 4.02 0.55 -6.41
CA LEU A 46 5.24 1.05 -5.78
C LEU A 46 6.52 0.42 -6.33
N ARG A 47 6.41 -0.69 -7.08
CA ARG A 47 7.54 -1.53 -7.54
C ARG A 47 8.59 -0.75 -8.33
N PRO A 48 8.24 0.10 -9.33
CA PRO A 48 9.24 0.88 -10.06
C PRO A 48 9.90 1.96 -9.20
N LEU A 49 9.28 2.34 -8.08
CA LEU A 49 9.76 3.39 -7.17
C LEU A 49 10.62 2.84 -6.04
N LYS A 50 10.82 1.52 -5.94
CA LYS A 50 11.47 0.88 -4.78
C LYS A 50 12.78 1.53 -4.37
N GLU A 51 13.76 1.58 -5.29
CA GLU A 51 15.09 2.13 -4.99
C GLU A 51 15.02 3.59 -4.53
N LYS A 52 14.13 4.37 -5.16
CA LYS A 52 13.91 5.77 -4.79
C LYS A 52 13.25 5.91 -3.43
N LEU A 53 12.26 5.08 -3.10
CA LEU A 53 11.59 5.15 -1.80
C LEU A 53 12.51 4.67 -0.68
N GLU A 54 13.31 3.63 -0.91
CA GLU A 54 14.29 3.14 0.06
C GLU A 54 15.41 4.16 0.32
N SER A 55 15.81 4.97 -0.67
CA SER A 55 16.75 6.08 -0.47
C SER A 55 16.19 7.22 0.39
N GLU A 56 14.85 7.36 0.46
CA GLU A 56 14.12 8.29 1.34
C GLU A 56 13.91 7.73 2.76
N ARG A 57 14.76 6.78 3.19
CA ARG A 57 14.76 6.13 4.52
C ARG A 57 13.49 5.32 4.85
N LEU A 58 12.75 4.90 3.82
CA LEU A 58 11.59 4.02 3.96
C LEU A 58 12.01 2.55 3.89
N THR A 59 11.29 1.69 4.61
CA THR A 59 11.29 0.25 4.32
C THR A 59 10.13 -0.03 3.36
N LEU A 60 10.39 -0.56 2.16
CA LEU A 60 9.33 -0.95 1.23
C LEU A 60 9.14 -2.48 1.23
N ILE A 61 7.93 -2.93 1.57
CA ILE A 61 7.51 -4.32 1.41
C ILE A 61 6.73 -4.41 0.11
N THR A 62 7.35 -4.97 -0.92
CA THR A 62 6.77 -5.12 -2.26
C THR A 62 7.26 -6.39 -2.95
N THR A 63 6.57 -6.80 -4.01
CA THR A 63 7.09 -7.79 -4.98
C THR A 63 8.17 -7.13 -5.84
N ASN A 64 9.30 -7.80 -6.06
CA ASN A 64 10.36 -7.28 -6.93
C ASN A 64 10.07 -7.59 -8.40
N LYS A 65 10.84 -7.02 -9.34
CA LYS A 65 10.71 -7.37 -10.76
C LYS A 65 11.21 -8.79 -11.04
N GLU A 66 12.29 -9.22 -10.37
CA GLU A 66 12.82 -10.57 -10.53
C GLU A 66 11.84 -11.63 -10.02
N ASP A 67 11.06 -11.29 -9.00
CA ASP A 67 10.04 -12.12 -8.37
C ASP A 67 8.90 -12.52 -9.35
N VAL A 68 8.65 -11.74 -10.40
CA VAL A 68 7.52 -11.93 -11.36
C VAL A 68 7.99 -12.46 -12.71
N PHE A 69 9.31 -12.56 -12.93
CA PHE A 69 9.88 -13.00 -14.20
C PHE A 69 9.55 -14.49 -14.43
N GLY A 70 8.72 -14.77 -15.44
CA GLY A 70 8.31 -16.14 -15.81
C GLY A 70 6.89 -16.56 -15.39
N LEU A 71 6.18 -15.75 -14.59
CA LEU A 71 4.78 -16.03 -14.18
C LEU A 71 3.72 -15.33 -15.06
N GLY A 72 4.14 -14.77 -16.21
CA GLY A 72 3.24 -14.21 -17.22
C GLY A 72 2.67 -12.82 -16.88
N GLU A 73 3.44 -11.97 -16.20
CA GLU A 73 3.08 -10.55 -15.92
C GLU A 73 1.74 -10.35 -15.18
N ARG A 74 1.21 -11.39 -14.54
CA ARG A 74 -0.07 -11.32 -13.83
C ARG A 74 0.13 -10.90 -12.38
N GLY A 75 -0.23 -9.65 -12.07
CA GLY A 75 -0.40 -9.15 -10.71
C GLY A 75 0.84 -9.24 -9.80
N GLY A 76 0.71 -8.78 -8.56
CA GLY A 76 1.66 -9.12 -7.49
C GLY A 76 1.21 -10.37 -6.76
N TYR A 77 2.12 -11.11 -6.15
CA TYR A 77 1.76 -12.17 -5.22
C TYR A 77 1.97 -11.73 -3.77
N LEU A 78 1.15 -12.28 -2.88
CA LEU A 78 1.19 -11.97 -1.47
C LEU A 78 2.42 -12.61 -0.81
N LYS A 79 3.37 -11.78 -0.38
CA LYS A 79 4.57 -12.22 0.34
C LYS A 79 4.30 -12.41 1.85
N PRO A 80 5.01 -13.32 2.54
CA PRO A 80 4.87 -13.48 4.00
C PRO A 80 5.08 -12.17 4.78
N GLU A 81 5.95 -11.28 4.30
CA GLU A 81 6.23 -9.97 4.88
C GLU A 81 5.03 -9.04 4.78
N MET A 82 4.21 -9.13 3.72
CA MET A 82 2.97 -8.38 3.58
C MET A 82 1.93 -8.84 4.62
N LYS A 83 1.78 -10.16 4.80
CA LYS A 83 0.87 -10.74 5.81
C LYS A 83 1.24 -10.30 7.23
N SER A 84 2.54 -10.21 7.49
CA SER A 84 3.11 -9.95 8.80
C SER A 84 3.44 -8.49 9.07
N ALA A 85 3.07 -7.58 8.17
CA ALA A 85 3.50 -6.18 8.20
C ALA A 85 3.12 -5.43 9.49
N LEU A 86 2.03 -5.82 10.15
CA LEU A 86 1.65 -5.23 11.46
C LEU A 86 2.64 -5.51 12.59
N ARG A 87 3.55 -6.48 12.40
CA ARG A 87 4.66 -6.76 13.34
C ARG A 87 5.85 -5.82 13.14
N CYS A 88 5.86 -5.01 12.09
CA CYS A 88 6.93 -4.04 11.86
C CYS A 88 6.95 -2.98 12.98
N LYS A 89 8.16 -2.59 13.40
CA LYS A 89 8.35 -1.50 14.36
C LYS A 89 8.17 -0.15 13.68
N GLY A 90 7.53 0.79 14.36
CA GLY A 90 7.31 2.15 13.88
C GLY A 90 5.95 2.30 13.21
N THR A 91 5.92 3.09 12.16
CA THR A 91 4.72 3.41 11.40
C THR A 91 4.58 2.49 10.20
N VAL A 92 3.37 1.98 9.95
CA VAL A 92 3.07 1.10 8.81
C VAL A 92 1.97 1.74 7.97
N ILE A 93 2.25 1.91 6.68
CA ILE A 93 1.33 2.44 5.70
C ILE A 93 1.05 1.35 4.65
N PHE A 94 -0.22 1.08 4.39
CA PHE A 94 -0.66 0.16 3.35
C PHE A 94 -1.19 0.94 2.14
N ASP A 95 -0.57 0.73 0.98
CA ASP A 95 -1.17 1.05 -0.32
C ASP A 95 -2.00 -0.14 -0.77
N VAL A 96 -3.32 0.01 -0.76
CA VAL A 96 -4.25 -1.09 -0.96
C VAL A 96 -4.86 -0.99 -2.35
N GLY A 97 -5.03 -2.12 -3.04
CA GLY A 97 -5.64 -2.16 -4.36
C GLY A 97 -7.02 -1.48 -4.45
N TYR A 98 -7.52 -1.32 -5.67
CA TYR A 98 -8.71 -0.52 -5.91
C TYR A 98 -10.04 -1.25 -5.66
N GLY A 99 -11.07 -0.46 -5.34
CA GLY A 99 -12.45 -0.91 -5.17
C GLY A 99 -12.64 -1.91 -4.03
N ILE A 100 -13.79 -2.58 -4.00
CA ILE A 100 -14.14 -3.53 -2.93
C ILE A 100 -13.16 -4.71 -2.87
N LYS A 101 -12.77 -5.25 -4.03
CA LYS A 101 -11.82 -6.38 -4.10
C LYS A 101 -10.44 -5.99 -3.57
N GLY A 102 -9.99 -4.78 -3.88
CA GLY A 102 -8.76 -4.23 -3.33
C GLY A 102 -8.84 -4.06 -1.82
N ALA A 103 -9.90 -3.45 -1.30
CA ALA A 103 -10.09 -3.31 0.14
C ALA A 103 -10.10 -4.65 0.89
N GLN A 104 -10.63 -5.72 0.29
CA GLN A 104 -10.62 -7.07 0.85
C GLN A 104 -9.21 -7.66 1.02
N THR A 105 -8.18 -7.14 0.32
CA THR A 105 -6.80 -7.65 0.49
C THR A 105 -6.23 -7.32 1.87
N LEU A 106 -6.76 -6.32 2.57
CA LEU A 106 -6.42 -6.06 3.98
C LEU A 106 -6.75 -7.25 4.90
N ASN A 107 -7.75 -8.08 4.56
CA ASN A 107 -8.06 -9.29 5.33
C ASN A 107 -6.94 -10.33 5.30
N LEU A 108 -5.99 -10.20 4.37
CA LEU A 108 -4.82 -11.07 4.25
C LEU A 108 -3.70 -10.66 5.21
N VAL A 109 -3.79 -9.46 5.81
CA VAL A 109 -2.86 -8.98 6.83
C VAL A 109 -3.27 -9.52 8.19
N GLU A 110 -2.37 -10.27 8.81
CA GLU A 110 -2.59 -10.92 10.10
C GLU A 110 -2.82 -9.87 11.20
N GLY A 111 -3.99 -9.92 11.84
CA GLY A 111 -4.34 -9.00 12.94
C GLY A 111 -4.98 -7.69 12.49
N ALA A 112 -5.16 -7.43 11.19
CA ALA A 112 -5.73 -6.17 10.70
C ALA A 112 -7.15 -5.90 11.22
N CYS A 113 -8.01 -6.92 11.26
CA CYS A 113 -9.36 -6.79 11.80
C CYS A 113 -9.40 -6.52 13.31
N GLN A 114 -8.33 -6.85 14.04
CA GLN A 114 -8.21 -6.67 15.48
C GLN A 114 -7.45 -5.38 15.85
N ALA A 115 -6.76 -4.76 14.89
CA ALA A 115 -5.95 -3.58 15.09
C ALA A 115 -6.82 -2.33 15.31
N ARG A 116 -7.10 -2.00 16.58
CA ARG A 116 -7.96 -0.85 16.96
C ARG A 116 -7.41 0.52 16.53
N ASN A 117 -6.11 0.61 16.23
CA ASN A 117 -5.44 1.82 15.78
C ASN A 117 -5.19 1.87 14.26
N LEU A 118 -5.64 0.86 13.49
CA LEU A 118 -5.60 0.91 12.03
C LEU A 118 -6.63 1.91 11.52
N ARG A 119 -6.15 3.00 10.91
CA ARG A 119 -6.99 4.01 10.27
C ARG A 119 -7.07 3.75 8.78
N CYS A 120 -8.28 3.60 8.26
CA CYS A 120 -8.51 3.45 6.83
C CYS A 120 -8.96 4.79 6.25
N PHE A 121 -8.21 5.28 5.26
CA PHE A 121 -8.54 6.48 4.50
C PHE A 121 -9.03 6.08 3.11
N VAL A 122 -10.16 6.64 2.69
CA VAL A 122 -10.65 6.48 1.31
C VAL A 122 -10.24 7.71 0.52
N VAL A 123 -9.43 7.52 -0.50
CA VAL A 123 -9.00 8.55 -1.43
C VAL A 123 -9.99 8.63 -2.57
N ILE A 124 -10.53 9.83 -2.80
CA ILE A 124 -11.59 10.08 -3.79
C ILE A 124 -11.09 11.14 -4.76
N ASN A 125 -11.21 10.84 -6.06
CA ASN A 125 -10.94 11.79 -7.12
C ASN A 125 -12.25 12.19 -7.82
N ILE A 126 -12.78 13.35 -7.47
CA ILE A 126 -14.05 13.87 -8.02
C ILE A 126 -14.02 14.13 -9.53
N LYS A 127 -12.83 14.11 -10.17
CA LYS A 127 -12.68 14.24 -11.63
C LYS A 127 -12.82 12.91 -12.38
N ARG A 128 -13.02 11.78 -11.69
CA ARG A 128 -13.22 10.45 -12.31
C ARG A 128 -14.71 10.15 -12.43
N PRO A 129 -15.18 9.52 -13.54
CA PRO A 129 -16.62 9.24 -13.73
C PRO A 129 -17.27 8.47 -12.57
N LEU A 130 -16.60 7.44 -12.05
CA LEU A 130 -17.12 6.56 -10.99
C LEU A 130 -17.32 7.26 -9.64
N THR A 131 -16.64 8.38 -9.41
CA THR A 131 -16.67 9.12 -8.16
C THR A 131 -17.04 10.59 -8.37
N SER A 132 -17.69 10.91 -9.49
CA SER A 132 -18.02 12.28 -9.90
C SER A 132 -19.19 12.90 -9.12
N THR A 133 -19.94 12.08 -8.38
CA THR A 133 -21.14 12.49 -7.64
C THR A 133 -20.96 12.46 -6.12
N VAL A 134 -19.72 12.30 -5.66
CA VAL A 134 -19.37 12.33 -4.23
C VAL A 134 -19.00 13.75 -3.81
#